data_AF-A0A2V9LKG7-F1
#
_entry.id   AF-A0A2V9LKG7-F1
#
_cell.length_a   1.000
_cell.length_b   1.000
_cell.length_c   1.000
_cell.angle_alpha   90.00
_cell.angle_beta   90.00
_cell.angle_gamma   90.00
#
_symmetry.space_group_name_H-M   'P 1'
#
loop_
_entity.id
_entity.type
_entity.pdbx_description
1 polymer ?
#
loop_
_entity_poly.entity_id
_entity_poly.type
_entity_poly.pdbx_seq_one_letter_code
_entity_poly.pdbx_strand_id
1 'polypeptide(L)'
;MPKNDEGMTQSVQATRRHVLQETNWDAVNEAGAYVERGSGDLYRFPKEALIPGASPCIVKESRGASVLVKVSEDPFITSFKARLLAAQHNIEPNF
;
A
#
# COMPACT_ATOMS: atom_id res chain seq x y z
N MET A 1 -34.69 44.25 -2.40
CA MET A 1 -33.62 43.63 -3.23
C MET A 1 -32.74 42.80 -2.30
N PRO A 2 -32.69 41.46 -2.43
CA PRO A 2 -31.75 40.64 -1.67
C PRO A 2 -30.37 40.65 -2.34
N LYS A 3 -29.30 40.64 -1.54
CA LYS A 3 -27.91 40.52 -1.99
C LYS A 3 -27.60 39.05 -2.22
N ASN A 4 -27.10 38.73 -3.42
CA ASN A 4 -26.63 37.39 -3.77
C ASN A 4 -25.33 37.11 -3.02
N ASP A 5 -25.31 36.02 -2.25
CA ASP A 5 -24.12 35.50 -1.58
C ASP A 5 -23.36 34.62 -2.59
N GLU A 6 -22.16 35.04 -2.96
CA GLU A 6 -21.31 34.37 -3.94
C GLU A 6 -20.70 33.12 -3.30
N GLY A 7 -21.17 31.95 -3.75
CA GLY A 7 -20.64 30.66 -3.34
C GLY A 7 -19.15 30.54 -3.66
N MET A 8 -18.32 30.77 -2.64
CA MET A 8 -16.88 30.56 -2.66
C MET A 8 -16.61 29.07 -2.91
N THR A 9 -16.20 28.73 -4.13
CA THR A 9 -15.71 27.39 -4.47
C THR A 9 -14.37 27.19 -3.76
N GLN A 10 -14.39 26.50 -2.62
CA GLN A 10 -13.16 26.06 -1.96
C GLN A 10 -12.46 25.04 -2.86
N SER A 11 -11.37 25.49 -3.47
CA SER A 11 -10.44 24.64 -4.20
C SER A 11 -10.02 23.48 -3.30
N VAL A 12 -10.34 22.25 -3.71
CA VAL A 12 -9.90 21.04 -3.04
C VAL A 12 -8.38 21.01 -3.03
N GLN A 13 -7.81 21.31 -1.87
CA GLN A 13 -6.37 21.30 -1.64
C GLN A 13 -5.82 19.96 -2.12
N ALA A 14 -4.89 19.99 -3.07
CA ALA A 14 -4.28 18.79 -3.63
C ALA A 14 -3.72 17.93 -2.48
N THR A 15 -4.36 16.78 -2.24
CA THR A 15 -3.90 15.77 -1.28
C THR A 15 -2.41 15.55 -1.52
N ARG A 16 -1.61 15.84 -0.50
CA ARG A 16 -0.15 15.69 -0.51
C ARG A 16 0.15 14.28 -1.02
N ARG A 17 0.77 14.15 -2.21
CA ARG A 17 1.21 12.85 -2.73
C ARG A 17 2.29 12.33 -1.78
N HIS A 18 1.89 11.48 -0.85
CA HIS A 18 2.84 10.66 -0.12
C HIS A 18 3.38 9.63 -1.11
N VAL A 19 4.70 9.63 -1.29
CA VAL A 19 5.37 8.57 -2.06
C VAL A 19 5.42 7.36 -1.13
N LEU A 20 4.75 6.27 -1.51
CA LEU A 20 4.85 5.02 -0.76
C LEU A 20 6.24 4.42 -0.97
N GLN A 21 6.76 3.76 0.06
CA GLN A 21 8.01 3.04 -0.02
C GLN A 21 7.86 1.85 -0.98
N GLU A 22 8.77 1.78 -1.95
CA GLU A 22 8.88 0.64 -2.86
C GLU A 22 10.11 -0.18 -2.47
N THR A 23 9.97 -1.50 -2.46
CA THR A 23 11.06 -2.43 -2.15
C THR A 23 10.93 -3.70 -2.98
N ASN A 24 12.05 -4.41 -3.12
CA ASN A 24 12.06 -5.74 -3.73
C ASN A 24 11.66 -6.79 -2.68
N TRP A 25 11.16 -7.95 -3.15
CA TRP A 25 10.82 -9.09 -2.30
C TRP A 25 11.92 -9.43 -1.27
N ASP A 26 13.17 -9.57 -1.73
CA ASP A 26 14.30 -9.98 -0.88
C ASP A 26 14.79 -8.88 0.07
N ALA A 27 14.31 -7.65 -0.12
CA ALA A 27 14.70 -6.47 0.66
C ALA A 27 13.62 -6.05 1.68
N VAL A 28 12.55 -6.82 1.87
CA VAL A 28 11.54 -6.56 2.91
C VAL A 28 12.14 -6.87 4.28
N ASN A 29 12.31 -5.83 5.09
CA ASN A 29 12.85 -5.91 6.45
C ASN A 29 11.96 -5.23 7.49
N GLU A 30 10.85 -4.62 7.06
CA GLU A 30 9.90 -3.92 7.92
C GLU A 30 8.54 -4.56 7.87
N ALA A 31 7.91 -4.69 9.04
CA ALA A 31 6.56 -5.20 9.15
C ALA A 31 5.58 -4.25 8.44
N GLY A 32 4.53 -4.82 7.87
CA GLY A 32 3.50 -4.04 7.20
C GLY A 32 2.70 -4.80 6.17
N ALA A 33 1.77 -4.07 5.56
CA ALA A 33 0.97 -4.50 4.43
C ALA A 33 1.57 -3.93 3.14
N TYR A 34 1.88 -4.81 2.19
CA TYR A 34 2.53 -4.48 0.93
C TYR A 34 1.69 -5.00 -0.22
N VAL A 35 1.61 -4.25 -1.31
CA VAL A 35 0.94 -4.70 -2.53
C VAL A 35 1.98 -4.82 -3.64
N GLU A 36 2.02 -5.96 -4.34
CA GLU A 36 2.87 -6.08 -5.51
C GLU A 36 2.32 -5.26 -6.67
N ARG A 37 3.16 -4.38 -7.24
CA ARG A 37 2.76 -3.45 -8.31
C ARG A 37 2.30 -4.16 -9.59
N GLY A 38 2.87 -5.32 -9.89
CA GLY A 38 2.59 -6.05 -11.13
C GLY A 38 1.31 -6.90 -11.09
N SER A 39 1.04 -7.56 -9.96
CA SER A 39 -0.11 -8.48 -9.80
C SER A 39 -1.27 -7.86 -9.03
N GLY A 40 -1.01 -6.85 -8.21
CA GLY A 40 -1.98 -6.33 -7.26
C GLY A 40 -2.16 -7.19 -6.01
N ASP A 41 -1.33 -8.22 -5.80
CA ASP A 41 -1.45 -9.15 -4.68
C ASP A 41 -1.05 -8.48 -3.35
N LEU A 42 -1.83 -8.75 -2.29
CA LEU A 42 -1.54 -8.27 -0.95
C LEU A 42 -0.66 -9.25 -0.18
N TYR A 43 0.47 -8.74 0.29
CA TYR A 43 1.38 -9.42 1.20
C TYR A 43 1.32 -8.77 2.58
N ARG A 44 1.23 -9.59 3.61
CA ARG A 44 1.21 -9.16 5.01
C ARG A 44 2.46 -9.71 5.67
N PHE A 45 3.32 -8.83 6.17
CA PHE A 45 4.54 -9.19 6.87
C PHE A 45 4.41 -8.78 8.35
N PRO A 46 3.97 -9.70 9.23
CA PRO A 46 4.08 -9.50 10.67
C PRO A 46 5.54 -9.39 11.11
N LYS A 47 5.78 -8.77 12.27
CA LYS A 47 7.14 -8.62 12.80
C LYS A 47 7.81 -9.97 13.04
N GLU A 48 7.03 -10.97 13.43
CA GLU A 48 7.47 -12.34 13.71
C GLU A 48 7.98 -13.04 12.44
N ALA A 49 7.41 -12.71 11.28
CA ALA A 49 7.82 -13.27 9.99
C ALA A 49 9.17 -12.72 9.49
N LEU A 50 9.66 -11.62 10.09
CA LEU A 50 10.92 -10.97 9.75
C LEU A 50 12.05 -11.36 10.72
N ILE A 51 11.77 -12.18 11.73
CA ILE A 51 12.79 -12.66 12.67
C ILE A 51 13.67 -13.68 11.93
N PRO A 52 15.00 -13.46 11.84
CA PRO A 52 15.89 -14.44 11.22
C PRO A 52 15.76 -15.81 11.91
N GLY A 53 15.47 -16.85 11.13
CA GLY A 53 15.28 -18.22 11.64
C GLY A 53 13.87 -18.54 12.15
N ALA A 54 12.93 -17.59 12.16
CA ALA A 54 11.53 -17.90 12.33
C ALA A 54 10.97 -18.50 11.02
N SER A 55 10.24 -19.62 11.14
CA SER A 55 9.43 -20.16 10.04
C SER A 55 8.13 -19.34 9.99
N PRO A 56 7.71 -18.76 8.85
CA PRO A 56 7.65 -19.39 7.54
C PRO A 56 8.54 -18.75 6.47
N CYS A 57 9.20 -19.57 5.68
CA CYS A 57 9.90 -19.15 4.47
C CYS A 57 8.86 -18.94 3.36
N ILE A 58 8.30 -17.73 3.22
CA ILE A 58 7.53 -17.38 2.04
C ILE A 58 8.52 -17.17 0.90
N VAL A 59 8.65 -18.18 0.03
CA VAL A 59 9.53 -18.12 -1.15
C VAL A 59 8.69 -17.70 -2.34
N LYS A 60 9.12 -16.64 -3.03
CA LYS A 60 8.54 -16.26 -4.31
C LYS A 60 9.19 -17.09 -5.41
N GLU A 61 8.48 -18.11 -5.88
CA GLU A 61 8.95 -19.00 -6.97
C GLU A 61 8.90 -18.34 -8.36
N SER A 62 8.29 -17.15 -8.50
CA SER A 62 8.22 -16.46 -9.78
C SER A 62 9.55 -15.77 -10.11
N ARG A 63 10.03 -15.95 -11.35
CA ARG A 63 11.28 -15.36 -11.88
C ARG A 63 11.19 -13.86 -12.18
N GLY A 64 10.01 -13.24 -11.98
CA GLY A 64 9.75 -11.83 -12.30
C GLY A 64 10.18 -10.90 -11.16
N ALA A 65 10.81 -9.78 -11.51
CA ALA A 65 11.15 -8.73 -10.55
C ALA A 65 9.89 -8.25 -9.82
N SER A 66 9.87 -8.45 -8.50
CA SER A 66 8.72 -8.23 -7.65
C SER A 66 8.88 -6.89 -6.94
N VAL A 67 8.17 -5.88 -7.42
CA VAL A 67 8.16 -4.55 -6.77
C VAL A 67 6.99 -4.49 -5.81
N LEU A 68 7.30 -4.47 -4.52
CA LEU A 68 6.34 -4.35 -3.43
C LEU A 68 6.22 -2.90 -3.01
N VAL A 69 4.98 -2.44 -2.83
CA VAL A 69 4.66 -1.08 -2.38
C VAL A 69 4.03 -1.17 -1.00
N LYS A 70 4.68 -0.57 0.01
CA LYS A 70 4.17 -0.56 1.39
C LYS A 70 2.96 0.36 1.48
N VAL A 71 1.77 -0.21 1.61
CA VAL A 71 0.52 0.55 1.73
C VAL A 71 0.19 0.88 3.19
N SER A 72 0.72 0.11 4.15
CA SER A 72 0.58 0.42 5.58
C SER A 72 1.67 -0.21 6.43
N GLU A 73 2.00 0.47 7.53
CA GLU A 73 2.83 -0.06 8.62
C GLU A 73 2.14 -1.19 9.39
N ASP A 74 0.80 -1.22 9.41
CA ASP A 74 0.04 -2.27 10.08
C ASP A 74 -0.22 -3.45 9.11
N PRO A 75 0.37 -4.64 9.36
CA PRO A 75 0.16 -5.82 8.51
C PRO A 75 -1.26 -6.38 8.60
N PHE A 76 -2.08 -5.94 9.57
CA PHE A 76 -3.43 -6.45 9.83
C PHE A 76 -4.55 -5.51 9.37
N ILE A 77 -4.23 -4.45 8.61
CA ILE A 77 -5.27 -3.59 8.03
C ILE A 77 -6.31 -4.40 7.25
N THR A 78 -7.58 -3.98 7.30
CA THR A 78 -8.64 -4.68 6.56
C THR A 78 -8.37 -4.66 5.05
N SER A 79 -8.79 -5.71 4.34
CA SER A 79 -8.62 -5.79 2.89
C SER A 79 -9.26 -4.61 2.17
N PHE A 80 -10.42 -4.12 2.66
CA PHE A 80 -11.05 -2.92 2.13
C PHE A 80 -10.16 -1.67 2.23
N LYS A 81 -9.52 -1.45 3.38
CA LYS A 81 -8.58 -0.33 3.58
C LYS A 81 -7.34 -0.49 2.68
N ALA A 82 -6.80 -1.70 2.58
CA ALA A 82 -5.66 -1.99 1.71
C ALA A 82 -5.98 -1.71 0.22
N ARG A 83 -7.17 -2.13 -0.25
CA ARG A 83 -7.66 -1.85 -1.61
C ARG A 83 -7.78 -0.35 -1.87
N LEU A 84 -8.34 0.40 -0.93
CA LEU A 84 -8.47 1.86 -1.04
C LEU A 84 -7.09 2.54 -1.17
N LEU A 85 -6.13 2.14 -0.32
CA LEU A 85 -4.77 2.68 -0.36
C LEU A 85 -4.05 2.31 -1.67
N ALA A 86 -4.14 1.05 -2.10
CA ALA A 86 -3.55 0.61 -3.37
C ALA A 86 -4.09 1.45 -4.55
N ALA A 87 -5.41 1.62 -4.64
CA ALA A 87 -6.06 2.40 -5.68
C ALA A 87 -5.66 3.88 -5.66
N GLN A 88 -5.54 4.50 -4.47
CA GLN A 88 -5.05 5.88 -4.32
C GLN A 88 -3.62 6.07 -4.87
N HIS A 89 -2.84 4.99 -4.91
CA HIS A 89 -1.48 4.98 -5.44
C HIS A 89 -1.35 4.35 -6.84
N ASN A 90 -2.48 4.25 -7.56
CA ASN A 90 -2.56 3.71 -8.93
C ASN A 90 -2.06 2.26 -9.04
N ILE A 91 -2.36 1.44 -8.03
CA ILE A 91 -2.13 0.00 -8.05
C ILE A 91 -3.50 -0.66 -8.03
N GLU A 92 -3.80 -1.45 -9.05
CA GLU A 92 -5.05 -2.20 -9.14
C GLU A 92 -4.98 -3.43 -8.22
N PRO A 93 -5.86 -3.57 -7.21
CA PRO A 93 -5.77 -4.66 -6.24
C PRO A 93 -6.49 -5.94 -6.69
N ASN A 94 -5.86 -7.10 -6.46
CA ASN A 94 -6.33 -8.42 -6.90
C ASN A 94 -6.83 -9.35 -5.76
N PHE A 95 -7.02 -8.85 -4.53
CA PHE A 95 -7.28 -9.66 -3.31
C PHE A 95 -8.58 -9.34 -2.57
#